data_AF-A0A1Y4AXM1-F1
#
_entry.id   AF-A0A1Y4AXM1-F1
#
_cell.length_a   1.000
_cell.length_b   1.000
_cell.length_c   1.000
_cell.angle_alpha   90.00
_cell.angle_beta   90.00
_cell.angle_gamma   90.00
#
_symmetry.space_group_name_H-M   'P 1'
#
loop_
_entity.id
_entity.type
_entity.pdbx_description
1 polymer ?
#
loop_
_entity_poly.entity_id
_entity_poly.type
_entity_poly.pdbx_seq_one_letter_code
_entity_poly.pdbx_strand_id
1 'polypeptide(L)'
;MKRILTTMCALTLLLAASVPALAVEPEQSASYYPTSVEEYMEGDSPRIKKVYQLSLADDPSQIPTEDFERDGRLYYLLDMTRKDEVGVDIQTITQTKTLASETNNMEKILQSLEPQM
;
A
#
# COMPACT_ATOMS: atom_id res chain seq x y z
N MET A 1 -13.85 -40.46 69.53
CA MET A 1 -13.79 -40.71 68.07
C MET A 1 -12.77 -39.71 67.49
N LYS A 2 -11.46 -40.01 67.52
CA LYS A 2 -10.62 -40.54 66.42
C LYS A 2 -10.70 -39.74 65.09
N ARG A 3 -9.63 -38.95 64.88
CA ARG A 3 -9.00 -38.51 63.60
C ARG A 3 -9.77 -37.38 62.90
N ILE A 4 -9.19 -36.21 62.65
CA ILE A 4 -8.22 -35.97 61.56
C ILE A 4 -7.12 -34.98 62.00
N LEU A 5 -5.90 -35.42 61.75
CA LEU A 5 -4.62 -34.74 61.86
C LEU A 5 -4.21 -34.31 60.45
N THR A 6 -3.94 -33.01 60.22
CA THR A 6 -3.16 -32.43 59.08
C THR A 6 -3.43 -30.91 59.04
N THR A 7 -2.50 -29.95 58.95
CA THR A 7 -1.03 -29.92 58.81
C THR A 7 -0.60 -28.45 59.01
N MET A 8 0.50 -28.22 59.72
CA MET A 8 1.20 -26.92 59.89
C MET A 8 1.99 -26.49 58.63
N CYS A 9 2.44 -25.23 58.65
CA CYS A 9 3.53 -24.56 57.88
C CYS A 9 3.05 -23.68 56.71
N ALA A 10 3.14 -22.34 56.73
CA ALA A 10 4.24 -21.39 57.03
C ALA A 10 5.02 -20.96 55.78
N LEU A 11 5.26 -19.64 55.68
CA LEU A 11 6.27 -18.94 54.86
C LEU A 11 6.04 -19.02 53.32
N THR A 12 6.24 -18.01 52.49
CA THR A 12 7.06 -16.80 52.56
C THR A 12 6.68 -15.92 51.35
N LEU A 13 6.65 -14.61 51.54
CA LEU A 13 6.80 -13.65 50.45
C LEU A 13 8.12 -13.91 49.71
N LEU A 14 8.08 -14.08 48.38
CA LEU A 14 9.23 -14.01 47.48
C LEU A 14 8.77 -13.18 46.26
N LEU A 15 9.11 -11.90 46.28
CA LEU A 15 10.18 -11.28 45.51
C LEU A 15 9.90 -11.19 44.00
N ALA A 16 9.67 -9.93 43.62
CA ALA A 16 9.88 -9.32 42.32
C ALA A 16 10.83 -10.09 41.38
N ALA A 17 10.27 -10.55 40.26
CA ALA A 17 10.99 -10.63 39.00
C ALA A 17 10.25 -9.72 38.02
N SER A 18 10.61 -8.43 38.01
CA SER A 18 10.28 -7.54 36.91
C SER A 18 11.05 -8.03 35.70
N VAL A 19 10.39 -8.79 34.85
CA VAL A 19 10.87 -9.03 33.48
C VAL A 19 10.85 -7.65 32.81
N PRO A 20 11.99 -7.11 32.33
CA PRO A 20 11.92 -6.01 31.41
C PRO A 20 11.24 -6.57 30.16
N ALA A 21 9.95 -6.29 30.01
CA ALA A 21 9.27 -6.46 28.74
C ALA A 21 10.04 -5.56 27.77
N LEU A 22 10.92 -6.17 26.98
CA LEU A 22 11.47 -5.53 25.81
C LEU A 22 10.25 -5.09 25.01
N ALA A 23 10.06 -3.77 24.91
CA ALA A 23 9.14 -3.19 23.97
C ALA A 23 9.66 -3.60 22.59
N VAL A 24 9.19 -4.75 22.10
CA VAL A 24 8.95 -4.93 20.68
C VAL A 24 7.97 -3.82 20.38
N GLU A 25 8.48 -2.71 19.83
CA GLU A 25 7.62 -1.79 19.12
C GLU A 25 6.80 -2.66 18.18
N PRO A 26 5.46 -2.61 18.23
CA PRO A 26 4.68 -3.38 17.29
C PRO A 26 5.19 -2.96 15.92
N GLU A 27 5.85 -3.89 15.21
CA GLU A 27 6.21 -3.78 13.81
C GLU A 27 4.96 -3.19 13.17
N GLN A 28 5.05 -1.91 12.84
CA GLN A 28 3.90 -1.12 12.46
C GLN A 28 3.59 -1.62 11.07
N SER A 29 2.87 -2.74 11.04
CA SER A 29 2.53 -3.50 9.85
C SER A 29 1.77 -2.49 9.04
N ALA A 30 2.45 -1.91 8.05
CA ALA A 30 1.90 -0.88 7.21
C ALA A 30 0.82 -1.58 6.39
N SER A 31 -0.35 -1.74 6.98
CA SER A 31 -1.47 -2.41 6.36
C SER A 31 -1.85 -1.54 5.19
N TYR A 32 -1.58 -2.03 3.98
CA TYR A 32 -2.00 -1.33 2.78
C TYR A 32 -3.53 -1.18 2.81
N TYR A 33 -3.99 0.04 2.51
CA TYR A 33 -5.41 0.33 2.36
C TYR A 33 -5.78 0.31 0.87
N PRO A 34 -6.94 -0.27 0.52
CA PRO A 34 -7.39 -0.27 -0.86
C PRO A 34 -7.79 1.14 -1.30
N THR A 35 -7.49 1.49 -2.55
CA THR A 35 -7.94 2.71 -3.20
C THR A 35 -9.40 2.64 -3.65
N SER A 36 -9.91 1.42 -3.89
CA SER A 36 -11.33 1.17 -4.16
C SER A 36 -11.80 -0.12 -3.49
N VAL A 37 -13.02 -0.08 -2.96
CA VAL A 37 -13.74 -1.25 -2.44
C VAL A 37 -15.12 -1.25 -3.08
N GLU A 38 -15.41 -2.28 -3.85
CA GLU A 38 -16.67 -2.45 -4.56
C GLU A 38 -17.36 -3.73 -4.12
N GLU A 39 -18.66 -3.65 -3.83
CA GLU A 39 -19.51 -4.80 -3.55
C GLU A 39 -20.40 -5.08 -4.74
N TYR A 40 -20.49 -6.36 -5.12
CA TYR A 40 -21.33 -6.78 -6.23
C TYR A 40 -21.84 -8.21 -6.01
N MET A 41 -22.79 -8.63 -6.84
CA MET A 41 -23.34 -9.99 -6.81
C MET A 41 -22.85 -10.77 -8.03
N GLU A 42 -22.33 -11.97 -7.81
CA GLU A 42 -22.02 -12.93 -8.87
C GLU A 42 -22.99 -14.10 -8.75
N GLY A 43 -24.07 -14.04 -9.54
CA GLY A 43 -25.27 -14.83 -9.28
C GLY A 43 -25.87 -14.43 -7.93
N ASP A 44 -26.09 -15.42 -7.06
CA ASP A 44 -26.62 -15.21 -5.70
C ASP A 44 -25.52 -15.04 -4.63
N SER A 45 -24.24 -15.01 -5.04
CA SER A 45 -23.10 -14.89 -4.12
C SER A 45 -22.58 -13.44 -4.04
N PRO A 46 -22.57 -12.80 -2.85
CA PRO A 46 -21.98 -11.49 -2.69
C PRO A 46 -20.46 -11.56 -2.82
N ARG A 47 -19.88 -10.57 -3.51
CA ARG A 47 -18.45 -10.44 -3.74
C ARG A 47 -17.96 -9.04 -3.39
N ILE A 48 -16.69 -8.98 -3.02
CA ILE A 48 -15.99 -7.75 -2.69
C ILE A 48 -14.74 -7.68 -3.55
N LYS A 49 -14.60 -6.62 -4.34
CA LYS A 49 -13.39 -6.33 -5.09
C LYS A 49 -12.64 -5.20 -4.39
N LYS A 50 -11.39 -5.45 -4.05
CA LYS A 50 -10.48 -4.44 -3.48
C LYS A 50 -9.39 -4.14 -4.51
N VAL A 51 -9.16 -2.86 -4.77
CA VAL A 51 -8.07 -2.40 -5.64
C VAL A 51 -7.04 -1.72 -4.77
N TYR A 52 -5.78 -2.11 -4.93
CA TYR A 52 -4.64 -1.50 -4.25
C TYR A 52 -3.74 -0.86 -5.30
N GLN A 53 -3.31 0.37 -5.03
CA GLN A 53 -2.30 1.05 -5.85
C GLN A 53 -1.02 1.12 -5.03
N LEU A 54 0.05 0.53 -5.57
CA LEU A 54 1.34 0.42 -4.92
C LEU A 54 2.38 1.20 -5.72
N SER A 55 3.34 1.81 -5.03
CA SER A 55 4.56 2.32 -5.65
C SER A 55 5.52 1.18 -5.98
N LEU A 56 6.56 1.45 -6.77
CA LEU A 56 7.59 0.45 -7.09
C LEU A 56 8.39 -0.04 -5.87
N ALA A 57 8.42 0.75 -4.79
CA ALA A 57 9.13 0.42 -3.56
C ALA A 57 8.28 -0.42 -2.60
N ASP A 58 6.97 -0.52 -2.83
CA ASP A 58 6.05 -1.23 -1.97
C ASP A 58 6.10 -2.74 -2.21
N ASP A 59 6.06 -3.52 -1.13
CA ASP A 59 6.00 -4.98 -1.21
C ASP A 59 4.53 -5.44 -1.26
N PRO A 60 4.04 -5.95 -2.41
CA PRO A 60 2.66 -6.41 -2.53
C PRO A 60 2.31 -7.57 -1.60
N SER A 61 3.29 -8.27 -1.02
CA SER A 61 3.05 -9.36 -0.06
C SER A 61 2.38 -8.90 1.23
N GLN A 62 2.43 -7.60 1.56
CA GLN A 62 1.82 -7.06 2.76
C GLN A 62 0.34 -6.68 2.57
N ILE A 63 -0.24 -6.88 1.38
CA ILE A 63 -1.68 -6.74 1.19
C ILE A 63 -2.38 -7.81 2.04
N PRO A 64 -3.38 -7.45 2.87
CA PRO A 64 -4.10 -8.44 3.67
C PRO A 64 -4.82 -9.48 2.79
N THR A 65 -4.39 -10.74 2.88
CA THR A 65 -4.97 -11.88 2.15
C THR A 65 -5.76 -12.84 3.04
N GLU A 66 -5.76 -12.60 4.35
CA GLU A 66 -6.49 -13.42 5.32
C GLU A 66 -8.01 -13.29 5.15
N ASP A 67 -8.71 -14.35 5.53
CA ASP A 67 -10.17 -14.35 5.58
C ASP A 67 -10.68 -13.34 6.60
N PHE A 68 -11.84 -12.73 6.34
CA PHE A 68 -12.43 -11.75 7.25
C PHE A 68 -13.96 -11.87 7.33
N GLU A 69 -14.49 -11.50 8.49
CA GLU A 69 -15.94 -11.41 8.70
C GLU A 69 -16.45 -9.99 8.42
N ARG A 70 -17.58 -9.89 7.72
CA ARG A 70 -18.33 -8.64 7.57
C ARG A 70 -19.82 -8.94 7.53
N ASP A 71 -20.58 -8.18 8.32
CA ASP A 71 -22.04 -8.33 8.43
C ASP A 71 -22.49 -9.78 8.72
N GLY A 72 -21.72 -10.50 9.55
CA GLY A 72 -21.96 -11.90 9.92
C GLY A 72 -21.67 -12.91 8.80
N ARG A 73 -21.00 -12.50 7.71
CA ARG A 73 -20.53 -13.39 6.65
C ARG A 73 -19.02 -13.44 6.60
N LEU A 74 -18.50 -14.67 6.50
CA LEU A 74 -17.08 -14.92 6.28
C LEU A 74 -16.76 -14.83 4.78
N TYR A 75 -15.80 -14.00 4.44
CA TYR A 75 -15.29 -13.82 3.09
C TYR A 75 -13.92 -14.47 2.96
N TYR A 76 -13.73 -15.18 1.85
CA TYR A 76 -12.48 -15.85 1.48
C TYR A 76 -11.85 -15.15 0.28
N LEU A 77 -10.52 -15.13 0.22
CA LEU A 77 -9.81 -14.67 -0.97
C LEU A 77 -10.03 -15.66 -2.12
N LEU A 78 -10.60 -15.18 -3.23
CA LEU A 78 -10.84 -16.00 -4.42
C LEU A 78 -9.71 -15.87 -5.43
N ASP A 79 -9.37 -14.63 -5.77
CA ASP A 79 -8.30 -14.30 -6.69
C ASP A 79 -7.58 -13.03 -6.24
N MET A 80 -6.32 -12.91 -6.70
CA MET A 80 -5.55 -11.69 -6.61
C MET A 80 -4.83 -11.52 -7.94
N THR A 81 -5.07 -10.40 -8.61
CA THR A 81 -4.45 -10.08 -9.90
C THR A 81 -3.50 -8.90 -9.74
N ARG A 82 -2.39 -8.95 -10.48
CA ARG A 82 -1.40 -7.87 -10.53
C ARG A 82 -1.34 -7.30 -11.93
N LYS A 83 -1.37 -5.98 -12.03
CA LYS A 83 -1.10 -5.24 -13.27
C LYS A 83 -0.02 -4.22 -12.97
N ASP A 84 1.11 -4.34 -13.64
CA ASP A 84 2.19 -3.37 -13.55
C ASP A 84 1.94 -2.27 -14.59
N GLU A 85 1.72 -1.04 -14.13
CA GLU A 85 1.56 0.13 -15.00
C GLU A 85 2.87 0.92 -15.01
N VAL A 86 3.59 0.86 -16.15
CA VAL A 86 4.79 1.69 -16.37
C VAL A 86 4.34 2.96 -17.09
N GLY A 87 4.27 4.07 -16.36
CA GLY A 87 4.08 5.38 -16.98
C GLY A 87 5.29 5.73 -17.85
N VAL A 88 5.05 6.23 -19.07
CA VAL A 88 6.10 6.84 -19.87
C VAL A 88 6.08 8.33 -19.55
N ASP A 89 7.11 8.82 -18.87
CA ASP A 89 7.32 10.25 -18.70
C ASP A 89 7.63 10.87 -20.07
N ILE A 90 6.65 11.54 -20.68
CA ILE A 90 6.89 12.34 -21.88
C ILE A 90 7.36 13.72 -21.43
N GLN A 91 8.67 13.97 -21.56
CA GLN A 91 9.22 15.31 -21.40
C GLN A 91 9.21 16.05 -22.74
N THR A 92 8.45 17.14 -22.81
CA THR A 92 8.52 18.06 -23.95
C THR A 92 9.82 18.85 -23.89
N ILE A 93 10.73 18.62 -24.84
CA ILE A 93 11.97 19.40 -24.96
C ILE A 93 11.69 20.61 -25.87
N THR A 94 11.76 21.82 -25.31
CA THR A 94 11.76 23.06 -26.11
C THR A 94 13.18 23.38 -26.56
N GLN A 95 13.39 23.47 -27.88
CA GLN A 95 14.68 23.88 -28.46
C GLN A 95 14.57 25.30 -29.03
N THR A 96 15.50 26.18 -28.68
CA THR A 96 15.62 27.51 -29.28
C THR A 96 16.70 27.51 -30.34
N LYS A 97 16.36 27.93 -31.56
CA LYS A 97 17.30 28.09 -32.68
C LYS A 97 17.40 29.56 -33.05
N THR A 98 18.61 30.11 -33.03
CA THR A 98 18.90 31.47 -33.52
C THR A 98 19.43 31.40 -34.94
N LEU A 99 18.82 32.14 -35.86
CA LEU A 99 19.25 32.25 -37.24
C LEU A 99 19.69 33.69 -37.52
N ALA A 100 20.82 33.85 -38.21
CA ALA A 100 21.24 35.15 -38.72
C ALA A 100 20.39 35.51 -39.96
N SER A 101 19.99 36.78 -40.06
CA SER A 101 19.29 37.31 -41.23
C SER A 101 20.19 38.24 -42.01
N GLU A 102 20.26 38.03 -43.32
CA GLU A 102 20.97 38.92 -44.27
C GLU A 102 20.11 40.14 -44.67
N THR A 103 18.88 40.27 -44.14
CA THR A 103 17.95 41.35 -44.47
C THR A 103 17.19 41.85 -43.24
N ASN A 104 16.81 43.14 -43.24
CA ASN A 104 15.95 43.76 -42.22
C ASN A 104 14.48 43.85 -42.68
N ASN A 105 14.10 43.15 -43.75
CA ASN A 105 12.72 43.10 -44.23
C ASN A 105 11.96 41.94 -43.54
N MET A 106 10.92 42.27 -42.79
CA MET A 106 10.17 41.30 -41.97
C MET A 106 9.49 40.21 -42.81
N GLU A 107 8.80 40.57 -43.89
CA GLU A 107 8.18 39.58 -44.80
C GLU A 107 9.18 38.54 -45.31
N LYS A 108 10.39 38.95 -45.68
CA LYS A 108 11.44 38.03 -46.15
C LYS A 108 11.99 37.14 -45.02
N ILE A 109 12.11 37.67 -43.80
CA ILE A 109 12.54 36.90 -42.62
C ILE A 109 11.52 35.81 -42.28
N LEU A 110 10.22 36.14 -42.31
CA LEU A 110 9.18 35.16 -42.01
C LEU A 110 9.08 34.07 -43.09
N GLN A 111 9.35 34.40 -44.35
CA GLN A 111 9.42 33.42 -45.45
C GLN A 111 10.61 32.46 -45.33
N SER A 112 11.73 32.87 -44.72
CA SER A 112 12.90 32.00 -44.53
C SER A 112 12.80 31.08 -43.31
N LEU A 113 11.90 31.40 -42.39
CA LEU A 113 11.52 30.55 -41.27
C LEU A 113 10.48 29.52 -41.76
N GLU A 114 10.93 28.50 -42.50
CA GLU A 114 10.04 27.40 -42.88
C GLU A 114 9.45 26.73 -41.61
N PRO A 115 8.15 26.39 -41.60
CA PRO A 115 7.59 25.58 -40.54
C PRO A 115 8.22 24.18 -40.60
N GLN A 116 8.96 23.81 -39.56
CA GLN A 116 9.42 22.43 -39.40
C GLN A 116 8.22 21.59 -38.94
N MET A 117 7.86 20.56 -39.73
CA MET A 117 6.89 19.54 -39.36
C MET A 117 7.55 18.44 -38.53
#